data_AF-A0A8S1QMZ1-F1
#
_entry.id   AF-A0A8S1QMZ1-F1
#
_cell.length_a   1.000
_cell.length_b   1.000
_cell.length_c   1.000
_cell.angle_alpha   90.00
_cell.angle_beta   90.00
_cell.angle_gamma   90.00
#
_symmetry.space_group_name_H-M   'P 1'
#
loop_
_entity.id
_entity.type
_entity.pdbx_description
1 polymer ?
#
loop_
_entity_poly.entity_id
_entity_poly.type
_entity_poly.pdbx_seq_one_letter_code
_entity_poly.pdbx_strand_id
1 'polypeptide(L)'
;MQSNKKDLAFKKLLEFQYPELFKKAMTFKQYQQEYMSRNKDNPLKYGNNENLIEWGSDLIDFYFNDFFTFQDLPNKDHKTFTSYSDIRKQKQLILSEKNLADAALQLGLKDEMLVSINVNSDLKNNPKIQSQAIKALIGAQYFDKKKDLNYLRKLLITLYQDLIKKQLDESISLPKQDNFKGEFKEFMDKHQEYHYKLNFQELKNKFDQNQPIYEYELVINDVLPIKRNGEQKKAVEKQVFKDALQLLKTDQFKQLLEDSIKNSSVIIQQSGISESKIESQIHNNLQFVHQLGQLERSLQQNEQINEKEDFGRLVESFLMKF
;
A
#
# COMPACT_ATOMS: atom_id res chain seq x y z
N MET A 1 24.53 -2.17 22.16
CA MET A 1 25.91 -1.99 21.63
C MET A 1 26.03 -2.13 20.11
N GLN A 2 25.18 -2.92 19.42
CA GLN A 2 25.26 -3.07 17.96
C GLN A 2 24.77 -1.85 17.14
N SER A 3 23.82 -1.04 17.64
CA SER A 3 23.30 0.11 16.87
C SER A 3 24.36 1.21 16.65
N ASN A 4 25.19 1.52 17.66
CA ASN A 4 26.26 2.53 17.55
C ASN A 4 27.35 2.20 16.51
N LYS A 5 27.63 0.91 16.24
CA LYS A 5 28.59 0.51 15.20
C LYS A 5 27.98 0.59 13.80
N LYS A 6 26.67 0.33 13.66
CA LYS A 6 25.96 0.38 12.37
C LYS A 6 25.77 1.82 11.90
N ASP A 7 25.41 2.73 12.81
CA ASP A 7 25.32 4.17 12.52
C ASP A 7 26.66 4.75 12.09
N LEU A 8 27.76 4.31 12.72
CA LEU A 8 29.11 4.73 12.35
C LEU A 8 29.54 4.19 10.98
N ALA A 9 29.19 2.94 10.66
CA ALA A 9 29.48 2.34 9.36
C ALA A 9 28.68 3.01 8.23
N PHE A 10 27.40 3.30 8.46
CA PHE A 10 26.57 4.00 7.48
C PHE A 10 27.03 5.45 7.28
N LYS A 11 27.37 6.18 8.35
CA LYS A 11 27.98 7.52 8.24
C LYS A 11 29.30 7.50 7.48
N LYS A 12 30.14 6.48 7.69
CA LYS A 12 31.37 6.29 6.91
C LYS A 12 31.10 6.02 5.43
N LEU A 13 30.01 5.31 5.11
CA LEU A 13 29.56 5.12 3.73
C LEU A 13 28.97 6.39 3.08
N LEU A 14 28.82 7.48 3.84
CA LEU A 14 28.36 8.78 3.33
C LEU A 14 29.48 9.82 3.23
N GLU A 15 30.74 9.45 3.48
CA GLU A 15 31.88 10.33 3.26
C GLU A 15 32.01 10.69 1.77
N PHE A 16 32.27 11.97 1.47
CA PHE A 16 32.46 12.47 0.11
C PHE A 16 33.94 12.78 -0.16
N GLN A 17 34.45 12.29 -1.30
CA GLN A 17 35.74 12.72 -1.84
C GLN A 17 35.65 14.11 -2.47
N TYR A 18 34.48 14.45 -3.03
CA TYR A 18 34.20 15.73 -3.68
C TYR A 18 33.08 16.47 -2.91
N PRO A 19 33.42 17.35 -1.96
CA PRO A 19 32.42 18.05 -1.14
C PRO A 19 31.40 18.87 -1.93
N GLU A 20 31.81 19.39 -3.10
CA GLU A 20 30.93 20.14 -3.99
C GLU A 20 29.79 19.28 -4.55
N LEU A 21 29.98 17.97 -4.65
CA LEU A 21 28.94 17.04 -5.10
C LEU A 21 27.88 16.81 -4.02
N PHE A 22 28.29 16.78 -2.75
CA PHE A 22 27.35 16.79 -1.63
C PHE A 22 26.55 18.10 -1.59
N LYS A 23 27.21 19.26 -1.72
CA LYS A 23 26.54 20.55 -1.81
C LYS A 23 25.54 20.59 -2.96
N LYS A 24 25.92 20.06 -4.13
CA LYS A 24 25.01 19.90 -5.27
C LYS A 24 23.79 19.05 -4.91
N ALA A 25 23.99 17.89 -4.28
CA ALA A 25 22.92 16.98 -3.88
C ALA A 25 21.90 17.65 -2.95
N MET A 26 22.37 18.51 -2.06
CA MET A 26 21.53 19.24 -1.10
C MET A 26 20.91 20.52 -1.67
N THR A 27 21.28 20.94 -2.89
CA THR A 27 20.79 22.19 -3.50
C THR A 27 19.61 21.97 -4.42
N PHE A 28 18.44 22.44 -4.02
CA PHE A 28 17.22 22.30 -4.82
C PHE A 28 17.09 23.39 -5.88
N LYS A 29 16.37 23.08 -6.96
CA LYS A 29 16.13 24.00 -8.09
C LYS A 29 15.62 25.37 -7.64
N GLN A 30 14.65 25.39 -6.71
CA GLN A 30 14.07 26.63 -6.20
C GLN A 30 15.12 27.52 -5.52
N TYR A 31 15.94 26.96 -4.63
CA TYR A 31 17.04 27.70 -4.01
C TYR A 31 17.99 28.28 -5.07
N GLN A 32 18.37 27.47 -6.06
CA GLN A 32 19.26 27.94 -7.13
C GLN A 32 18.65 29.13 -7.90
N GLN A 33 17.37 29.06 -8.24
CA GLN A 33 16.67 30.13 -8.95
C GLN A 33 16.63 31.41 -8.11
N GLU A 34 16.26 31.30 -6.83
CA GLU A 34 16.25 32.44 -5.90
C GLU A 34 17.65 33.04 -5.76
N TYR A 35 18.68 32.20 -5.66
CA TYR A 35 20.07 32.64 -5.53
C TYR A 35 20.58 33.36 -6.76
N MET A 36 20.37 32.79 -7.95
CA MET A 36 20.78 33.39 -9.22
C MET A 36 20.05 34.71 -9.49
N SER A 37 18.81 34.86 -9.02
CA SER A 37 18.07 36.11 -9.16
C SER A 37 18.72 37.26 -8.35
N ARG A 38 19.35 36.94 -7.22
CA ARG A 38 20.00 37.90 -6.30
C ARG A 38 21.51 38.07 -6.54
N ASN A 39 22.17 37.09 -7.16
CA ASN A 39 23.63 37.03 -7.32
C ASN A 39 24.00 36.80 -8.80
N LYS A 40 23.60 37.70 -9.70
CA LYS A 40 23.82 37.56 -11.15
C LYS A 40 25.30 37.44 -11.51
N ASP A 41 26.17 38.15 -10.78
CA ASP A 41 27.61 38.21 -11.06
C ASP A 41 28.41 37.07 -10.40
N ASN A 42 27.77 36.24 -9.56
CA ASN A 42 28.40 35.11 -8.89
C ASN A 42 27.45 33.91 -8.81
N PRO A 43 27.24 33.18 -9.92
CA PRO A 43 26.34 32.04 -9.95
C PRO A 43 26.87 30.86 -9.11
N LEU A 44 25.94 30.06 -8.59
CA LEU A 44 26.23 28.78 -7.94
C LEU A 44 27.05 27.86 -8.86
N LYS A 45 28.29 27.55 -8.49
CA LYS A 45 29.23 26.79 -9.32
C LYS A 45 28.84 25.32 -9.53
N TYR A 46 28.14 24.72 -8.57
CA TYR A 46 27.82 23.28 -8.55
C TYR A 46 26.43 22.94 -9.12
N GLY A 47 25.53 23.92 -9.27
CA GLY A 47 24.17 23.73 -9.80
C GLY A 47 23.18 23.15 -8.77
N ASN A 48 22.10 22.53 -9.25
CA ASN A 48 21.08 21.88 -8.41
C ASN A 48 21.12 20.34 -8.49
N ASN A 49 20.23 19.72 -7.71
CA ASN A 49 20.12 18.29 -7.53
C ASN A 49 19.14 17.58 -8.48
N GLU A 50 18.46 18.23 -9.43
CA GLU A 50 17.40 17.59 -10.25
C GLU A 50 17.89 16.31 -10.92
N ASN A 51 19.01 16.38 -11.64
CA ASN A 51 19.58 15.19 -12.28
C ASN A 51 20.00 14.13 -11.25
N LEU A 52 20.52 14.53 -10.09
CA LEU A 52 20.94 13.58 -9.05
C LEU A 52 19.74 12.88 -8.42
N ILE A 53 18.59 13.55 -8.31
CA ILE A 53 17.33 12.96 -7.86
C ILE A 53 16.88 11.87 -8.84
N GLU A 54 16.91 12.15 -10.14
CA GLU A 54 16.55 11.19 -11.19
C GLU A 54 17.48 9.98 -11.17
N TRP A 55 18.80 10.20 -11.26
CA TRP A 55 19.80 9.13 -11.19
C TRP A 55 19.69 8.31 -9.90
N GLY A 56 19.51 8.98 -8.76
CA GLY A 56 19.34 8.31 -7.48
C GLY A 56 18.08 7.46 -7.43
N SER A 57 16.98 7.92 -8.01
CA SER A 57 15.73 7.16 -8.11
C SER A 57 15.92 5.88 -8.93
N ASP A 58 16.56 5.99 -10.10
CA ASP A 58 16.83 4.83 -10.97
C ASP A 58 17.75 3.81 -10.29
N LEU A 59 18.78 4.28 -9.59
CA LEU A 59 19.70 3.42 -8.84
C LEU A 59 19.00 2.71 -7.69
N ILE A 60 18.22 3.42 -6.88
CA ILE A 60 17.41 2.82 -5.82
C ILE A 60 16.49 1.75 -6.39
N ASP A 61 15.83 2.03 -7.52
CA ASP A 61 14.90 1.10 -8.15
C ASP A 61 15.60 -0.14 -8.70
N PHE A 62 16.73 0.04 -9.36
CA PHE A 62 17.56 -1.04 -9.88
C PHE A 62 18.04 -1.97 -8.77
N TYR A 63 18.65 -1.42 -7.72
CA TYR A 63 19.20 -2.22 -6.62
C TYR A 63 18.15 -2.85 -5.73
N PHE A 64 16.96 -2.24 -5.61
CA PHE A 64 15.85 -2.88 -4.91
C PHE A 64 15.44 -4.16 -5.64
N ASN A 65 15.30 -4.09 -6.97
CA ASN A 65 15.00 -5.27 -7.77
C ASN A 65 16.15 -6.30 -7.73
N ASP A 66 17.41 -5.86 -7.81
CA ASP A 66 18.60 -6.73 -7.64
C ASP A 66 18.55 -7.48 -6.29
N PHE A 67 18.29 -6.74 -5.22
CA PHE A 67 18.24 -7.25 -3.85
C PHE A 67 17.15 -8.30 -3.66
N PHE A 68 15.93 -8.07 -4.17
CA PHE A 68 14.80 -8.99 -3.98
C PHE A 68 14.70 -10.10 -5.03
N THR A 69 15.35 -9.97 -6.19
CA THR A 69 15.25 -10.94 -7.30
C THR A 69 16.47 -11.86 -7.38
N PHE A 70 17.67 -11.34 -7.14
CA PHE A 70 18.93 -12.04 -7.46
C PHE A 70 19.82 -12.31 -6.26
N GLN A 71 19.56 -11.68 -5.10
CA GLN A 71 20.30 -11.95 -3.87
C GLN A 71 19.47 -12.82 -2.92
N ASP A 72 20.14 -13.80 -2.35
CA ASP A 72 19.63 -14.92 -1.55
C ASP A 72 18.97 -14.56 -0.19
N LEU A 73 18.23 -13.46 -0.08
CA LEU A 73 17.40 -13.12 1.09
C LEU A 73 16.18 -12.31 0.61
N PRO A 74 14.91 -12.57 1.02
CA PRO A 74 14.34 -13.61 1.88
C PRO A 74 13.45 -14.60 1.07
N ASN A 75 13.94 -15.11 -0.07
CA ASN A 75 13.17 -16.04 -0.92
C ASN A 75 13.69 -17.50 -0.89
N LYS A 76 14.85 -17.76 -0.28
CA LYS A 76 15.43 -19.11 -0.20
C LYS A 76 14.69 -20.05 0.74
N ASP A 77 14.19 -19.55 1.88
CA ASP A 77 13.65 -20.41 2.93
C ASP A 77 12.13 -20.33 3.11
N HIS A 78 11.46 -19.32 2.55
CA HIS A 78 10.06 -19.00 2.87
C HIS A 78 9.13 -18.78 1.67
N LYS A 79 9.65 -18.77 0.42
CA LYS A 79 8.86 -18.39 -0.78
C LYS A 79 8.06 -17.09 -0.57
N THR A 80 8.63 -16.13 0.16
CA THR A 80 7.92 -14.90 0.60
C THR A 80 7.46 -14.05 -0.58
N PHE A 81 8.19 -14.11 -1.70
CA PHE A 81 7.85 -13.42 -2.93
C PHE A 81 7.68 -14.44 -4.05
N THR A 82 6.43 -14.82 -4.28
CA THR A 82 6.07 -15.83 -5.28
C THR A 82 5.99 -15.24 -6.70
N SER A 83 5.90 -13.91 -6.81
CA SER A 83 5.76 -13.22 -8.08
C SER A 83 6.45 -11.84 -8.11
N TYR A 84 6.75 -11.34 -9.32
CA TYR A 84 7.22 -9.97 -9.51
C TYR A 84 6.21 -8.91 -9.01
N SER A 85 4.91 -9.25 -9.01
CA SER A 85 3.85 -8.40 -8.45
C SER A 85 4.05 -8.17 -6.95
N ASP A 86 4.47 -9.21 -6.20
CA ASP A 86 4.72 -9.11 -4.76
C ASP A 86 5.93 -8.20 -4.47
N ILE A 87 7.01 -8.35 -5.25
CA ILE A 87 8.19 -7.49 -5.18
C ILE A 87 7.79 -6.02 -5.44
N ARG A 88 6.94 -5.77 -6.44
CA ARG A 88 6.46 -4.42 -6.75
C ARG A 88 5.61 -3.83 -5.62
N LYS A 89 4.75 -4.63 -4.98
CA LYS A 89 3.96 -4.18 -3.81
C LYS A 89 4.87 -3.82 -2.65
N GLN A 90 5.86 -4.65 -2.35
CA GLN A 90 6.84 -4.35 -1.29
C GLN A 90 7.66 -3.11 -1.61
N LYS A 91 8.09 -2.96 -2.87
CA LYS A 91 8.80 -1.76 -3.31
C LYS A 91 8.00 -0.49 -3.01
N GLN A 92 6.71 -0.47 -3.35
CA GLN A 92 5.84 0.68 -3.11
C GLN A 92 5.68 0.99 -1.61
N LEU A 93 5.69 -0.05 -0.77
CA LEU A 93 5.54 0.08 0.68
C LEU A 93 6.85 0.55 1.33
N ILE A 94 7.96 -0.14 1.06
CA ILE A 94 9.29 0.10 1.64
C ILE A 94 9.86 1.43 1.16
N LEU A 95 9.84 1.68 -0.15
CA LEU A 95 10.41 2.89 -0.77
C LEU A 95 9.37 4.01 -0.93
N SER A 96 8.36 4.04 -0.06
CA SER A 96 7.39 5.12 -0.03
C SER A 96 8.05 6.47 0.27
N GLU A 97 7.41 7.56 -0.17
CA GLU A 97 7.92 8.92 0.08
C GLU A 97 8.14 9.18 1.58
N LYS A 98 7.18 8.74 2.42
CA LYS A 98 7.26 8.83 3.88
C LYS A 98 8.52 8.14 4.41
N ASN A 99 8.77 6.89 4.00
CA ASN A 99 9.89 6.11 4.51
C ASN A 99 11.25 6.70 4.10
N LEU A 100 11.37 7.17 2.86
CA LEU A 100 12.58 7.83 2.38
C LEU A 100 12.79 9.20 3.05
N ALA A 101 11.71 9.95 3.31
CA ALA A 101 11.76 11.19 4.06
C ALA A 101 12.27 10.97 5.50
N ASP A 102 11.72 9.98 6.19
CA ASP A 102 12.14 9.62 7.55
C ASP A 102 13.60 9.16 7.59
N ALA A 103 14.05 8.38 6.59
CA ALA A 103 15.45 8.01 6.46
C ALA A 103 16.35 9.25 6.25
N ALA A 104 15.93 10.22 5.44
CA ALA A 104 16.67 11.48 5.27
C ALA A 104 16.80 12.25 6.60
N LEU A 105 15.75 12.28 7.42
CA LEU A 105 15.75 12.92 8.73
C LEU A 105 16.67 12.19 9.72
N GLN A 106 16.65 10.87 9.76
CA GLN A 106 17.53 10.06 10.61
C GLN A 106 19.01 10.28 10.28
N LEU A 107 19.31 10.59 9.02
CA LEU A 107 20.66 10.92 8.56
C LEU A 107 21.06 12.38 8.81
N GLY A 108 20.16 13.19 9.37
CA GLY A 108 20.43 14.61 9.65
C GLY A 108 20.50 15.48 8.39
N LEU A 109 19.95 15.03 7.25
CA LEU A 109 20.05 15.80 6.00
C LEU A 109 19.25 17.11 6.03
N LYS A 110 18.31 17.25 6.96
CA LYS A 110 17.41 18.41 7.04
C LYS A 110 18.14 19.74 7.07
N ASP A 111 19.18 19.84 7.88
CA ASP A 111 19.89 21.09 8.08
C ASP A 111 20.79 21.44 6.88
N GLU A 112 21.28 20.41 6.18
CA GLU A 112 22.13 20.52 5.00
C GLU A 112 21.36 20.94 3.73
N MET A 113 20.06 20.67 3.66
CA MET A 113 19.24 21.00 2.48
C MET A 113 19.18 22.52 2.22
N LEU A 114 19.44 22.93 0.98
CA LEU A 114 19.26 24.30 0.49
C LEU A 114 18.01 24.34 -0.41
N VAL A 115 16.87 24.72 0.17
CA VAL A 115 15.54 24.69 -0.49
C VAL A 115 15.01 26.07 -0.86
N SER A 116 15.29 27.08 -0.05
CA SER A 116 14.94 28.48 -0.26
C SER A 116 15.93 29.38 0.49
N ILE A 117 16.10 30.60 0.00
CA ILE A 117 16.87 31.66 0.67
C ILE A 117 16.09 32.27 1.83
N ASN A 118 14.76 32.15 1.82
CA ASN A 118 13.95 32.61 2.95
C ASN A 118 14.18 31.71 4.17
N VAL A 119 14.77 32.28 5.22
CA VAL A 119 15.09 31.59 6.48
C VAL A 119 13.82 31.07 7.19
N ASN A 120 12.67 31.72 6.96
CA ASN A 120 11.38 31.32 7.54
C ASN A 120 10.63 30.29 6.68
N SER A 121 11.26 29.75 5.62
CA SER A 121 10.64 28.77 4.73
C SER A 121 10.50 27.40 5.40
N ASP A 122 9.27 26.89 5.42
CA ASP A 122 8.97 25.57 5.98
C ASP A 122 9.19 24.41 4.98
N LEU A 123 9.73 24.70 3.79
CA LEU A 123 9.89 23.72 2.72
C LEU A 123 10.79 22.54 3.10
N LYS A 124 11.71 22.71 4.06
CA LYS A 124 12.55 21.62 4.58
C LYS A 124 11.73 20.56 5.34
N ASN A 125 10.53 20.89 5.81
CA ASN A 125 9.63 19.96 6.48
C ASN A 125 8.75 19.17 5.51
N ASN A 126 8.77 19.50 4.21
CA ASN A 126 8.01 18.76 3.20
C ASN A 126 8.62 17.35 2.99
N PRO A 127 7.86 16.26 3.22
CA PRO A 127 8.36 14.88 3.04
C PRO A 127 8.87 14.61 1.62
N LYS A 128 8.25 15.21 0.61
CA LYS A 128 8.71 15.11 -0.78
C LYS A 128 10.12 15.63 -0.96
N ILE A 129 10.44 16.77 -0.35
CA ILE A 129 11.77 17.39 -0.40
C ILE A 129 12.79 16.51 0.33
N GLN A 130 12.45 16.00 1.51
CA GLN A 130 13.31 15.09 2.29
C GLN A 130 13.59 13.79 1.52
N SER A 131 12.56 13.17 0.94
CA SER A 131 12.68 11.99 0.08
C SER A 131 13.53 12.26 -1.17
N GLN A 132 13.40 13.44 -1.78
CA GLN A 132 14.26 13.84 -2.89
C GLN A 132 15.72 14.04 -2.46
N ALA A 133 15.98 14.56 -1.26
CA ALA A 133 17.34 14.76 -0.75
C ALA A 133 18.10 13.44 -0.60
N ILE A 134 17.47 12.38 -0.07
CA ILE A 134 18.12 11.07 0.03
C ILE A 134 18.37 10.45 -1.36
N LYS A 135 17.46 10.63 -2.32
CA LYS A 135 17.69 10.21 -3.72
C LYS A 135 18.89 10.94 -4.32
N ALA A 136 18.92 12.27 -4.18
CA ALA A 136 20.04 13.08 -4.65
C ALA A 136 21.37 12.67 -4.00
N LEU A 137 21.36 12.37 -2.69
CA LEU A 137 22.53 11.88 -1.95
C LEU A 137 23.06 10.57 -2.52
N ILE A 138 22.17 9.62 -2.82
CA ILE A 138 22.53 8.33 -3.42
C ILE A 138 23.09 8.53 -4.84
N GLY A 139 22.44 9.36 -5.65
CA GLY A 139 22.95 9.74 -6.97
C GLY A 139 24.34 10.39 -6.88
N ALA A 140 24.55 11.25 -5.89
CA ALA A 140 25.83 11.91 -5.63
C ALA A 140 26.91 10.91 -5.19
N GLN A 141 26.59 9.98 -4.28
CA GLN A 141 27.51 8.92 -3.85
C GLN A 141 27.97 8.04 -5.02
N TYR A 142 27.08 7.72 -5.95
CA TYR A 142 27.44 6.97 -7.16
C TYR A 142 28.55 7.67 -7.95
N PHE A 143 28.42 8.97 -8.20
CA PHE A 143 29.45 9.72 -8.92
C PHE A 143 30.70 9.99 -8.07
N ASP A 144 30.55 10.25 -6.78
CA ASP A 144 31.67 10.47 -5.84
C ASP A 144 32.61 9.27 -5.81
N LYS A 145 32.04 8.06 -5.79
CA LYS A 145 32.80 6.80 -5.80
C LYS A 145 33.14 6.31 -7.21
N LYS A 146 33.26 7.22 -8.18
CA LYS A 146 33.68 6.92 -9.56
C LYS A 146 32.82 5.81 -10.20
N LYS A 147 31.52 5.81 -9.91
CA LYS A 147 30.53 4.84 -10.42
C LYS A 147 30.75 3.41 -9.92
N ASP A 148 31.32 3.24 -8.72
CA ASP A 148 31.49 1.94 -8.08
C ASP A 148 30.13 1.36 -7.65
N LEU A 149 29.64 0.43 -8.47
CA LEU A 149 28.40 -0.30 -8.25
C LEU A 149 28.44 -1.18 -6.99
N ASN A 150 29.60 -1.73 -6.61
CA ASN A 150 29.70 -2.57 -5.42
C ASN A 150 29.63 -1.75 -4.14
N TYR A 151 30.25 -0.56 -4.14
CA TYR A 151 30.10 0.39 -3.04
C TYR A 151 28.63 0.79 -2.88
N LEU A 152 27.99 1.19 -3.98
CA LEU A 152 26.61 1.62 -3.98
C LEU A 152 25.66 0.51 -3.53
N ARG A 153 25.90 -0.73 -3.96
CA ARG A 153 25.15 -1.90 -3.50
C ARG A 153 25.21 -2.02 -1.97
N LYS A 154 26.40 -1.91 -1.35
CA LYS A 154 26.54 -2.01 0.12
C LYS A 154 25.78 -0.90 0.85
N LEU A 155 25.83 0.32 0.34
CA LEU A 155 25.08 1.46 0.86
C LEU A 155 23.57 1.19 0.81
N LEU A 156 23.06 0.79 -0.35
CA LEU A 156 21.62 0.57 -0.58
C LEU A 156 21.08 -0.65 0.17
N ILE A 157 21.84 -1.75 0.26
CA ILE A 157 21.46 -2.90 1.09
C ILE A 157 21.27 -2.47 2.54
N THR A 158 22.19 -1.67 3.07
CA THR A 158 22.09 -1.20 4.46
C THR A 158 20.84 -0.34 4.65
N LEU A 159 20.57 0.57 3.72
CA LEU A 159 19.35 1.38 3.71
C LEU A 159 18.08 0.51 3.64
N TYR A 160 18.00 -0.46 2.73
CA TYR A 160 16.83 -1.33 2.61
C TYR A 160 16.58 -2.16 3.85
N GLN A 161 17.64 -2.71 4.47
CA GLN A 161 17.51 -3.47 5.71
C GLN A 161 16.90 -2.62 6.83
N ASP A 162 17.31 -1.35 6.95
CA ASP A 162 16.77 -0.45 7.97
C ASP A 162 15.32 -0.07 7.68
N LEU A 163 14.98 0.21 6.41
CA LEU A 163 13.61 0.49 5.99
C LEU A 163 12.67 -0.72 6.21
N ILE A 164 13.12 -1.92 5.86
CA ILE A 164 12.37 -3.16 6.08
C ILE A 164 12.13 -3.37 7.57
N LYS A 165 13.17 -3.24 8.40
CA LYS A 165 13.06 -3.43 9.84
C LYS A 165 12.05 -2.44 10.44
N LYS A 166 12.15 -1.17 10.08
CA LYS A 166 11.21 -0.14 10.54
C LYS A 166 9.77 -0.48 10.13
N GLN A 167 9.56 -0.92 8.90
CA GLN A 167 8.24 -1.30 8.43
C GLN A 167 7.68 -2.51 9.20
N LEU A 168 8.52 -3.46 9.59
CA LEU A 168 8.11 -4.58 10.46
C LEU A 168 7.65 -4.05 11.82
N ASP A 169 8.44 -3.17 12.45
CA ASP A 169 8.10 -2.55 13.74
C ASP A 169 6.79 -1.73 13.67
N GLU A 170 6.58 -0.99 12.57
CA GLU A 170 5.33 -0.24 12.30
C GLU A 170 4.15 -1.16 11.99
N SER A 171 4.35 -2.28 11.29
CA SER A 171 3.29 -3.24 10.96
C SER A 171 2.83 -4.08 12.15
N ILE A 172 3.69 -4.26 13.16
CA ILE A 172 3.30 -4.82 14.46
C ILE A 172 2.39 -3.85 15.23
N SER A 173 2.46 -2.55 14.91
CA SER A 173 1.74 -1.47 15.61
C SER A 173 0.59 -0.83 14.80
N LEU A 174 0.40 -1.20 13.52
CA LEU A 174 -0.67 -0.71 12.67
C LEU A 174 -1.46 -1.88 12.04
N PRO A 175 -2.81 -1.84 12.06
CA PRO A 175 -3.62 -2.85 11.36
C PRO A 175 -3.33 -2.82 9.86
N LYS A 176 -3.29 -4.02 9.25
CA LYS A 176 -3.01 -4.24 7.81
C LYS A 176 -3.80 -3.27 6.93
N GLN A 177 -3.13 -2.71 5.93
CA GLN A 177 -3.78 -1.86 4.94
C GLN A 177 -4.61 -2.77 4.00
N ASP A 178 -5.90 -2.92 4.28
CA ASP A 178 -6.72 -3.91 3.58
C ASP A 178 -6.93 -3.58 2.09
N ASN A 179 -6.63 -4.56 1.23
CA ASN A 179 -6.87 -4.51 -0.22
C ASN A 179 -8.09 -5.35 -0.62
N PHE A 180 -9.24 -5.10 0.02
CA PHE A 180 -10.46 -5.90 -0.16
C PHE A 180 -10.93 -6.00 -1.62
N LYS A 181 -10.76 -4.94 -2.42
CA LYS A 181 -11.15 -4.98 -3.85
C LYS A 181 -10.28 -5.95 -4.66
N GLY A 182 -8.98 -6.00 -4.37
CA GLY A 182 -8.06 -6.93 -5.02
C GLY A 182 -8.33 -8.37 -4.62
N GLU A 183 -8.50 -8.61 -3.32
CA GLU A 183 -8.82 -9.94 -2.77
C GLU A 183 -10.16 -10.47 -3.29
N PHE A 184 -11.18 -9.61 -3.40
CA PHE A 184 -12.48 -9.99 -3.96
C PHE A 184 -12.37 -10.44 -5.42
N LYS A 185 -11.64 -9.69 -6.25
CA LYS A 185 -11.43 -10.08 -7.65
C LYS A 185 -10.71 -11.41 -7.78
N GLU A 186 -9.65 -11.61 -7.00
CA GLU A 186 -8.90 -12.87 -7.01
C GLU A 186 -9.77 -14.06 -6.58
N PHE A 187 -10.67 -13.85 -5.62
CA PHE A 187 -11.66 -14.86 -5.24
C PHE A 187 -12.60 -15.20 -6.41
N MET A 188 -13.20 -14.19 -7.06
CA MET A 188 -14.11 -14.41 -8.19
C MET A 188 -13.41 -15.10 -9.37
N ASP A 189 -12.15 -14.75 -9.66
CA ASP A 189 -11.37 -15.35 -10.74
C ASP A 189 -11.10 -16.86 -10.50
N LYS A 190 -11.00 -17.28 -9.23
CA LYS A 190 -10.86 -18.69 -8.82
C LYS A 190 -12.19 -19.45 -8.83
N HIS A 191 -13.32 -18.74 -8.81
CA HIS A 191 -14.67 -19.29 -8.71
C HIS A 191 -15.52 -18.81 -9.90
N GLN A 192 -15.25 -19.38 -11.07
CA GLN A 192 -15.90 -18.99 -12.34
C GLN A 192 -17.41 -19.25 -12.36
N GLU A 193 -17.92 -20.07 -11.44
CA GLU A 193 -19.35 -20.28 -11.18
C GLU A 193 -20.06 -19.04 -10.61
N TYR A 194 -19.30 -18.08 -10.08
CA TYR A 194 -19.83 -16.84 -9.53
C TYR A 194 -19.61 -15.65 -10.49
N HIS A 195 -20.66 -14.85 -10.64
CA HIS A 195 -20.68 -13.63 -11.42
C HIS A 195 -21.08 -12.50 -10.49
N TYR A 196 -20.51 -11.31 -10.68
CA TYR A 196 -20.89 -10.17 -9.85
C TYR A 196 -21.22 -8.95 -10.70
N LYS A 197 -22.11 -8.10 -10.18
CA LYS A 197 -22.46 -6.79 -10.73
C LYS A 197 -22.25 -5.74 -9.65
N LEU A 198 -21.49 -4.71 -9.97
CA LEU A 198 -21.29 -3.55 -9.09
C LEU A 198 -22.04 -2.36 -9.68
N ASN A 199 -23.10 -1.95 -9.00
CA ASN A 199 -23.87 -0.76 -9.32
C ASN A 199 -23.37 0.40 -8.46
N PHE A 200 -23.31 1.58 -9.06
CA PHE A 200 -22.91 2.81 -8.39
C PHE A 200 -23.94 3.88 -8.66
N GLN A 201 -24.33 4.60 -7.62
CA GLN A 201 -25.19 5.77 -7.75
C GLN A 201 -24.73 6.90 -6.84
N GLU A 202 -24.88 8.12 -7.33
CA GLU A 202 -24.65 9.34 -6.57
C GLU A 202 -26.00 9.90 -6.10
N LEU A 203 -26.20 9.91 -4.80
CA LEU A 203 -27.40 10.38 -4.13
C LEU A 203 -27.17 11.81 -3.65
N LYS A 204 -28.19 12.66 -3.78
CA LYS A 204 -28.17 13.98 -3.13
C LYS A 204 -28.35 13.80 -1.63
N ASN A 205 -27.47 14.40 -0.83
CA ASN A 205 -27.66 14.39 0.62
C ASN A 205 -28.93 15.17 0.98
N LYS A 206 -29.76 14.55 1.82
CA LYS A 206 -31.04 15.12 2.27
C LYS A 206 -30.85 16.37 3.14
N PHE A 207 -29.67 16.54 3.74
CA PHE A 207 -29.34 17.61 4.68
C PHE A 207 -28.46 18.71 4.08
N ASP A 208 -27.63 18.38 3.08
CA ASP A 208 -26.79 19.35 2.36
C ASP A 208 -26.73 19.01 0.87
N GLN A 209 -27.49 19.72 0.04
CA GLN A 209 -27.55 19.45 -1.40
C GLN A 209 -26.21 19.66 -2.12
N ASN A 210 -25.22 20.30 -1.49
CA ASN A 210 -23.88 20.50 -2.04
C ASN A 210 -22.90 19.37 -1.69
N GLN A 211 -23.30 18.39 -0.87
CA GLN A 211 -22.48 17.21 -0.56
C GLN A 211 -23.12 15.94 -1.11
N PRO A 212 -22.53 15.28 -2.11
CA PRO A 212 -23.05 14.02 -2.62
C PRO A 212 -22.81 12.87 -1.64
N ILE A 213 -23.79 11.96 -1.52
CA ILE A 213 -23.65 10.66 -0.87
C ILE A 213 -23.45 9.63 -1.98
N TYR A 214 -22.33 8.91 -1.92
CA TYR A 214 -22.04 7.84 -2.85
C TYR A 214 -22.61 6.53 -2.33
N GLU A 215 -23.34 5.80 -3.15
CA GLU A 215 -23.82 4.46 -2.84
C GLU A 215 -23.26 3.45 -3.84
N TYR A 216 -22.75 2.34 -3.29
CA TYR A 216 -22.35 1.17 -4.05
C TYR A 216 -23.23 -0.01 -3.64
N GLU A 217 -23.64 -0.78 -4.65
CA GLU A 217 -24.42 -2.00 -4.52
C GLU A 217 -23.70 -3.12 -5.28
N LEU A 218 -23.25 -4.14 -4.54
CA LEU A 218 -22.60 -5.32 -5.11
C LEU A 218 -23.54 -6.51 -5.02
N VAL A 219 -23.81 -7.13 -6.15
CA VAL A 219 -24.68 -8.30 -6.28
C VAL A 219 -23.85 -9.46 -6.82
N ILE A 220 -23.94 -10.63 -6.21
CA ILE A 220 -23.23 -11.85 -6.64
C ILE A 220 -24.26 -12.89 -7.03
N ASN A 221 -24.23 -13.39 -8.28
CA ASN A 221 -25.19 -14.33 -8.85
C ASN A 221 -26.66 -13.92 -8.67
N ASP A 222 -26.92 -12.61 -8.76
CA ASP A 222 -28.25 -12.02 -8.52
C ASP A 222 -28.83 -12.36 -7.11
N VAL A 223 -27.98 -12.80 -6.18
CA VAL A 223 -28.26 -12.99 -4.75
C VAL A 223 -28.01 -11.68 -4.02
N LEU A 224 -28.91 -11.37 -3.08
CA LEU A 224 -28.97 -10.24 -2.14
C LEU A 224 -27.94 -9.11 -2.37
N PRO A 225 -28.38 -7.88 -2.65
CA PRO A 225 -27.47 -6.77 -2.85
C PRO A 225 -26.78 -6.33 -1.56
N ILE A 226 -25.45 -6.30 -1.59
CA ILE A 226 -24.62 -5.72 -0.54
C ILE A 226 -24.49 -4.23 -0.82
N LYS A 227 -25.19 -3.40 -0.03
CA LYS A 227 -25.22 -1.94 -0.21
C LYS A 227 -24.44 -1.22 0.87
N ARG A 228 -23.65 -0.23 0.49
CA ARG A 228 -23.07 0.77 1.39
C ARG A 228 -23.16 2.15 0.79
N ASN A 229 -23.32 3.15 1.66
CA ASN A 229 -23.29 4.55 1.28
C ASN A 229 -22.34 5.36 2.18
N GLY A 230 -21.96 6.54 1.71
CA GLY A 230 -21.11 7.46 2.46
C GLY A 230 -20.56 8.61 1.62
N GLU A 231 -19.89 9.54 2.27
CA GLU A 231 -19.43 10.81 1.68
C GLU A 231 -18.15 10.67 0.84
N GLN A 232 -17.44 9.54 0.95
CA GLN A 232 -16.19 9.29 0.22
C GLN A 232 -16.30 8.08 -0.67
N LYS A 233 -16.36 8.31 -2.00
CA LYS A 233 -16.47 7.26 -3.02
C LYS A 233 -15.52 6.07 -2.81
N LYS A 234 -14.25 6.33 -2.50
CA LYS A 234 -13.24 5.29 -2.29
C LYS A 234 -13.46 4.47 -1.00
N ALA A 235 -13.92 5.11 0.06
CA ALA A 235 -14.17 4.45 1.34
C ALA A 235 -15.40 3.52 1.24
N VAL A 236 -16.47 4.02 0.61
CA VAL A 236 -17.71 3.25 0.39
C VAL A 236 -17.44 2.03 -0.47
N GLU A 237 -16.71 2.21 -1.59
CA GLU A 237 -16.32 1.09 -2.46
C GLU A 237 -15.50 0.04 -1.69
N LYS A 238 -14.51 0.48 -0.90
CA LYS A 238 -13.68 -0.42 -0.08
C LYS A 238 -14.53 -1.24 0.90
N GLN A 239 -15.51 -0.61 1.54
CA GLN A 239 -16.38 -1.27 2.52
C GLN A 239 -17.29 -2.31 1.88
N VAL A 240 -17.87 -2.03 0.70
CA VAL A 240 -18.70 -3.01 -0.02
C VAL A 240 -17.91 -4.29 -0.32
N PHE A 241 -16.67 -4.15 -0.79
CA PHE A 241 -15.82 -5.32 -1.07
C PHE A 241 -15.39 -6.05 0.20
N LYS A 242 -15.16 -5.34 1.32
CA LYS A 242 -14.88 -5.96 2.62
C LYS A 242 -16.03 -6.88 3.03
N ASP A 243 -17.24 -6.35 3.03
CA ASP A 243 -18.41 -7.05 3.53
C ASP A 243 -18.76 -8.24 2.62
N ALA A 244 -18.57 -8.09 1.30
CA ALA A 244 -18.72 -9.19 0.36
C ALA A 244 -17.72 -10.32 0.61
N LEU A 245 -16.45 -10.00 0.84
CA LEU A 245 -15.45 -11.02 1.20
C LEU A 245 -15.75 -11.71 2.52
N GLN A 246 -16.30 -11.00 3.50
CA GLN A 246 -16.71 -11.60 4.77
C GLN A 246 -17.89 -12.56 4.58
N LEU A 247 -18.91 -12.15 3.82
CA LEU A 247 -20.06 -13.00 3.51
C LEU A 247 -19.65 -14.26 2.74
N LEU A 248 -18.75 -14.14 1.76
CA LEU A 248 -18.22 -15.27 0.99
C LEU A 248 -17.45 -16.30 1.84
N LYS A 249 -17.03 -15.96 3.06
CA LYS A 249 -16.40 -16.90 4.00
C LYS A 249 -17.42 -17.69 4.82
N THR A 250 -18.69 -17.27 4.85
CA THR A 250 -19.75 -17.93 5.62
C THR A 250 -20.35 -19.10 4.83
N ASP A 251 -20.52 -20.25 5.48
CA ASP A 251 -21.10 -21.43 4.84
C ASP A 251 -22.57 -21.22 4.46
N GLN A 252 -23.29 -20.42 5.23
CA GLN A 252 -24.67 -20.04 4.92
C GLN A 252 -24.74 -19.27 3.60
N PHE A 253 -23.89 -18.27 3.38
CA PHE A 253 -23.89 -17.53 2.11
C PHE A 253 -23.45 -18.39 0.92
N LYS A 254 -22.51 -19.32 1.12
CA LYS A 254 -22.13 -20.29 0.07
C LYS A 254 -23.29 -21.21 -0.30
N GLN A 255 -24.01 -21.75 0.68
CA GLN A 255 -25.20 -22.55 0.43
C GLN A 255 -26.25 -21.76 -0.36
N LEU A 256 -26.41 -20.47 -0.06
CA LEU A 256 -27.34 -19.59 -0.78
C LEU A 256 -26.93 -19.31 -2.21
N LEU A 257 -25.63 -19.18 -2.48
CA LEU A 257 -25.10 -19.09 -3.84
C LEU A 257 -25.30 -20.40 -4.60
N GLU A 258 -25.08 -21.55 -3.97
CA GLU A 258 -25.31 -22.86 -4.59
C GLU A 258 -26.79 -23.09 -4.90
N ASP A 259 -27.69 -22.71 -3.98
CA ASP A 259 -29.13 -22.85 -4.14
C ASP A 259 -29.68 -21.90 -5.20
N SER A 260 -29.15 -20.68 -5.30
CA SER A 260 -29.53 -19.76 -6.39
C SER A 260 -29.10 -20.31 -7.74
N ILE A 261 -27.87 -20.82 -7.88
CA ILE A 261 -27.38 -21.46 -9.10
C ILE A 261 -28.27 -22.66 -9.48
N LYS A 262 -28.57 -23.55 -8.52
CA LYS A 262 -29.42 -24.74 -8.74
C LYS A 262 -30.83 -24.36 -9.17
N ASN A 263 -31.44 -23.36 -8.52
CA ASN A 263 -32.81 -22.92 -8.83
C ASN A 263 -32.90 -22.22 -10.20
N SER A 264 -31.88 -21.42 -10.58
CA SER A 264 -31.80 -20.83 -11.92
C SER A 264 -31.72 -21.89 -13.02
N SER A 265 -31.04 -23.02 -12.78
CA SER A 265 -31.03 -24.15 -13.71
C SER A 265 -32.36 -24.94 -13.78
N VAL A 266 -33.14 -25.00 -12.70
CA VAL A 266 -34.46 -25.68 -12.68
C VAL A 266 -35.53 -24.87 -13.42
N ILE A 267 -35.47 -23.53 -13.36
CA ILE A 267 -36.42 -22.64 -14.06
C ILE A 267 -36.29 -22.77 -15.58
N ILE A 268 -35.09 -23.04 -16.10
CA ILE A 268 -34.86 -23.26 -17.54
C ILE A 268 -35.50 -24.59 -18.01
N GLN A 269 -35.81 -25.52 -17.10
CA GLN A 269 -36.42 -26.81 -17.42
C GLN A 269 -37.94 -26.91 -17.18
N GLN A 270 -38.57 -25.94 -16.49
CA GLN A 270 -40.02 -25.97 -16.22
C GLN A 270 -40.69 -24.65 -16.56
N SER A 271 -40.86 -24.38 -17.85
CA SER A 271 -41.65 -23.25 -18.40
C SER A 271 -43.17 -23.46 -18.29
N GLY A 272 -43.65 -23.87 -17.11
CA GLY A 272 -45.08 -24.04 -16.82
C GLY A 272 -45.29 -24.14 -15.32
N ILE A 273 -45.49 -23.01 -14.64
CA ILE A 273 -45.65 -22.99 -13.17
C ILE A 273 -46.97 -22.30 -12.80
N SER A 274 -47.77 -23.01 -12.01
CA SER A 274 -49.04 -22.61 -11.38
C SER A 274 -48.84 -21.74 -10.13
N GLU A 275 -49.82 -20.87 -9.85
CA GLU A 275 -49.82 -19.85 -8.76
C GLU A 275 -49.47 -20.38 -7.36
N SER A 276 -49.82 -21.64 -7.04
CA SER A 276 -49.50 -22.25 -5.75
C SER A 276 -47.99 -22.41 -5.47
N LYS A 277 -47.15 -22.51 -6.51
CA LYS A 277 -45.70 -22.54 -6.35
C LYS A 277 -45.16 -21.15 -5.98
N ILE A 278 -45.77 -20.08 -6.48
CA ILE A 278 -45.34 -18.69 -6.24
C ILE A 278 -45.54 -18.31 -4.76
N GLU A 279 -46.67 -18.70 -4.16
CA GLU A 279 -46.94 -18.42 -2.74
C GLU A 279 -45.98 -19.16 -1.80
N SER A 280 -45.65 -20.42 -2.11
CA SER A 280 -44.63 -21.16 -1.35
C SER A 280 -43.24 -20.51 -1.45
N GLN A 281 -42.95 -19.88 -2.60
CA GLN A 281 -41.68 -19.20 -2.87
C GLN A 281 -41.58 -17.87 -2.11
N ILE A 282 -42.68 -17.13 -2.01
CA ILE A 282 -42.75 -15.89 -1.20
C ILE A 282 -42.59 -16.21 0.28
N HIS A 283 -43.22 -17.28 0.78
CA HIS A 283 -43.10 -17.69 2.17
C HIS A 283 -41.68 -18.11 2.54
N ASN A 284 -41.01 -18.88 1.67
CA ASN A 284 -39.62 -19.29 1.87
C ASN A 284 -38.66 -18.08 1.83
N ASN A 285 -38.90 -17.12 0.92
CA ASN A 285 -38.11 -15.88 0.84
C ASN A 285 -38.27 -15.00 2.09
N LEU A 286 -39.42 -15.01 2.76
CA LEU A 286 -39.63 -14.25 4.01
C LEU A 286 -38.94 -14.89 5.22
N GLN A 287 -38.99 -16.22 5.36
CA GLN A 287 -38.20 -16.91 6.40
C GLN A 287 -36.70 -16.74 6.19
N PHE A 288 -36.28 -16.71 4.92
CA PHE A 288 -34.91 -16.47 4.49
C PHE A 288 -34.36 -15.10 4.91
N VAL A 289 -35.13 -14.01 4.69
CA VAL A 289 -34.74 -12.66 5.11
C VAL A 289 -34.59 -12.55 6.64
N HIS A 290 -35.43 -13.27 7.40
CA HIS A 290 -35.38 -13.26 8.86
C HIS A 290 -34.13 -13.97 9.42
N GLN A 291 -33.72 -15.10 8.84
CA GLN A 291 -32.50 -15.83 9.26
C GLN A 291 -31.22 -15.02 8.99
N LEU A 292 -31.18 -14.29 7.88
CA LEU A 292 -30.03 -13.44 7.52
C LEU A 292 -29.85 -12.24 8.45
N GLY A 293 -30.95 -11.61 8.90
CA GLY A 293 -30.88 -10.50 9.87
C GLY A 293 -30.37 -10.92 11.25
N GLN A 294 -30.39 -12.22 11.58
CA GLN A 294 -29.80 -12.78 12.79
C GLN A 294 -28.30 -13.06 12.61
N LEU A 295 -27.89 -13.54 11.43
CA LEU A 295 -26.49 -13.79 11.10
C LEU A 295 -25.66 -12.49 11.12
N GLU A 296 -26.17 -11.41 10.52
CA GLU A 296 -25.50 -10.11 10.47
C GLU A 296 -25.18 -9.57 11.87
N ARG A 297 -26.09 -9.77 12.85
CA ARG A 297 -25.87 -9.35 14.25
C ARG A 297 -24.84 -10.23 14.98
N SER A 298 -24.78 -11.52 14.65
CA SER A 298 -23.82 -12.45 15.26
C SER A 298 -22.38 -12.23 14.78
N LEU A 299 -22.20 -11.85 13.51
CA LEU A 299 -20.88 -11.58 12.93
C LEU A 299 -20.23 -10.34 13.55
N GLN A 300 -21.00 -9.29 13.85
CA GLN A 300 -20.52 -8.09 14.56
C GLN A 300 -19.95 -8.40 15.96
N GLN A 301 -20.36 -9.52 16.59
CA GLN A 301 -19.89 -9.90 17.92
C GLN A 301 -18.65 -10.82 17.89
N ASN A 302 -18.50 -11.66 16.86
CA ASN A 302 -17.40 -12.63 16.75
C ASN A 302 -16.09 -12.05 16.17
N GLU A 303 -16.14 -10.92 15.46
CA GLU A 303 -14.95 -10.24 14.91
C GLU A 303 -13.93 -9.82 15.99
N GLN A 304 -14.34 -9.61 17.24
CA GLN A 304 -13.41 -9.21 18.32
C GLN A 304 -12.52 -10.35 18.82
N ILE A 305 -12.84 -11.61 18.53
CA ILE A 305 -12.24 -12.79 19.19
C ILE A 305 -11.22 -13.50 18.29
N ASN A 306 -11.51 -13.70 16.99
CA ASN A 306 -10.69 -14.56 16.11
C ASN A 306 -9.41 -13.91 15.54
N GLU A 307 -9.30 -12.58 15.46
CA GLU A 307 -8.09 -11.92 14.93
C GLU A 307 -6.83 -12.14 15.79
N LYS A 308 -6.99 -12.56 17.06
CA LYS A 308 -5.88 -12.78 18.00
C LYS A 308 -5.20 -14.14 17.86
N GLU A 309 -5.88 -15.18 17.40
CA GLU A 309 -5.37 -16.55 17.44
C GLU A 309 -4.57 -16.96 16.18
N ASP A 310 -5.00 -16.52 14.99
CA ASP A 310 -4.34 -16.89 13.72
C ASP A 310 -2.97 -16.20 13.53
N PHE A 311 -2.78 -15.02 14.13
CA PHE A 311 -1.50 -14.31 14.06
C PHE A 311 -0.45 -14.91 15.01
N GLY A 312 -0.87 -15.50 16.14
CA GLY A 312 0.03 -16.16 17.10
C GLY A 312 0.79 -17.35 16.50
N ARG A 313 0.13 -18.14 15.64
CA ARG A 313 0.75 -19.32 14.99
C ARG A 313 1.79 -18.95 13.93
N LEU A 314 1.64 -17.80 13.26
CA LEU A 314 2.60 -17.32 12.27
C LEU A 314 3.89 -16.81 12.94
N VAL A 315 3.74 -16.17 14.11
CA VAL A 315 4.83 -15.61 14.93
C VAL A 315 5.74 -16.69 15.50
N GLU A 316 5.19 -17.80 16.00
CA GLU A 316 5.99 -18.93 16.54
C GLU A 316 6.91 -19.55 15.47
N SER A 317 6.47 -19.59 14.21
CA SER A 317 7.26 -20.15 13.11
C SER A 317 8.49 -19.31 12.73
N PHE A 318 8.45 -18.00 12.99
CA PHE A 318 9.50 -17.04 12.61
C PHE A 318 10.54 -16.87 13.72
N LEU A 319 10.13 -16.98 14.99
CA LEU A 319 11.01 -16.86 16.16
C LEU A 319 11.85 -18.13 16.44
N MET A 320 11.44 -19.29 15.94
CA MET A 320 12.21 -20.54 16.08
C MET A 320 13.45 -20.64 15.17
N LYS A 321 13.72 -19.63 14.33
CA LYS A 321 14.81 -19.66 13.31
C LYS A 321 15.98 -18.69 13.58
N PHE A 322 15.98 -17.97 14.70
CA PHE A 322 17.07 -17.11 15.17
C PHE A 322 17.23 -17.27 16.68
#